data_AF-A0A7Y2IX98-F1
#
_entry.id   AF-A0A7Y2IX98-F1
#
_cell.length_a   1.000
_cell.length_b   1.000
_cell.length_c   1.000
_cell.angle_alpha   90.00
_cell.angle_beta   90.00
_cell.angle_gamma   90.00
#
_symmetry.space_group_name_H-M   'P 1'
#
loop_
_entity.id
_entity.type
_entity.pdbx_description
1 polymer ?
#
loop_
_entity_poly.entity_id
_entity_poly.type
_entity_poly.pdbx_seq_one_letter_code
_entity_poly.pdbx_strand_id
1 'polypeptide(L)'
;MTFRRSDIIQTVCDFPNLFRNGQKSAVQLAKSLRLRARRAEITQPALAAFLKDHPEQIELWLGWSDDKRTSPAWGLRRTDTGYLLFRYPDGPRTSYENGPEACAAFIEKEIDGLLSSL
;
A
#
# COMPACT_ATOMS: atom_id res chain seq x y z
N MET A 1 -15.34 3.47 -19.39
CA MET A 1 -14.66 4.36 -18.44
C MET A 1 -13.16 4.12 -18.53
N THR A 2 -12.43 5.08 -19.05
CA THR A 2 -10.96 5.03 -19.16
C THR A 2 -10.40 5.77 -17.95
N PHE A 3 -9.79 5.03 -17.02
CA PHE A 3 -9.12 5.63 -15.88
C PHE A 3 -7.72 6.10 -16.30
N ARG A 4 -7.34 7.31 -15.93
CA ARG A 4 -5.98 7.86 -16.15
C ARG A 4 -5.01 7.29 -15.12
N ARG A 5 -3.70 7.44 -15.38
CA ARG A 5 -2.62 7.00 -14.46
C ARG A 5 -2.73 7.64 -13.07
N SER A 6 -3.15 8.91 -12.99
CA SER A 6 -3.38 9.58 -11.71
C SER A 6 -4.49 8.90 -10.89
N ASP A 7 -5.54 8.41 -11.56
CA ASP A 7 -6.69 7.82 -10.89
C ASP A 7 -6.34 6.49 -10.20
N ILE A 8 -5.43 5.68 -10.77
CA ILE A 8 -5.01 4.43 -10.11
C ILE A 8 -4.13 4.66 -8.90
N ILE A 9 -3.23 5.64 -8.98
CA ILE A 9 -2.38 6.00 -7.86
C ILE A 9 -3.24 6.44 -6.68
N GLN A 10 -4.19 7.35 -6.92
CA GLN A 10 -5.15 7.75 -5.90
C GLN A 10 -5.96 6.55 -5.37
N THR A 11 -6.51 5.72 -6.26
CA THR A 11 -7.30 4.54 -5.88
C THR A 11 -6.51 3.57 -5.00
N VAL A 12 -5.24 3.35 -5.33
CA VAL A 12 -4.37 2.47 -4.54
C VAL A 12 -4.01 3.13 -3.21
N CYS A 13 -3.71 4.43 -3.18
CA CYS A 13 -3.46 5.14 -1.93
C CYS A 13 -4.69 5.13 -1.00
N ASP A 14 -5.91 5.18 -1.54
CA ASP A 14 -7.17 5.11 -0.79
C ASP A 14 -7.64 3.66 -0.50
N PHE A 15 -6.87 2.65 -0.90
CA PHE A 15 -7.28 1.25 -0.80
C PHE A 15 -7.69 0.81 0.63
N PRO A 16 -6.98 1.19 1.72
CA PRO A 16 -7.40 0.83 3.08
C PRO A 16 -8.79 1.35 3.44
N ASN A 17 -9.14 2.55 2.99
CA ASN A 17 -10.43 3.18 3.23
C ASN A 17 -11.54 2.50 2.39
N LEU A 18 -11.26 2.23 1.11
CA LEU A 18 -12.16 1.46 0.25
C LEU A 18 -12.44 0.05 0.79
N PHE A 19 -11.44 -0.59 1.42
CA PHE A 19 -11.61 -1.87 2.09
C PHE A 19 -12.47 -1.74 3.36
N ARG A 20 -12.15 -0.78 4.23
CA ARG A 20 -12.87 -0.58 5.50
C ARG A 20 -14.36 -0.28 5.28
N ASN A 21 -14.70 0.43 4.21
CA ASN A 21 -16.07 0.78 3.86
C ASN A 21 -16.76 -0.27 2.96
N GLY A 22 -16.07 -1.37 2.61
CA GLY A 22 -16.56 -2.41 1.72
C GLY A 22 -16.89 -3.71 2.44
N GLN A 23 -17.72 -4.55 1.80
CA GLN A 23 -17.96 -5.93 2.24
C GLN A 23 -17.05 -6.96 1.54
N LYS A 24 -16.01 -6.50 0.83
CA LYS A 24 -15.12 -7.34 0.04
C LYS A 24 -13.87 -7.69 0.83
N SER A 25 -13.33 -8.88 0.63
CA SER A 25 -11.95 -9.16 1.03
C SER A 25 -10.97 -8.29 0.24
N ALA A 26 -9.75 -8.10 0.75
CA ALA A 26 -8.72 -7.29 0.06
C ALA A 26 -8.45 -7.81 -1.36
N VAL A 27 -8.40 -9.14 -1.54
CA VAL A 27 -8.21 -9.79 -2.85
C VAL A 27 -9.40 -9.51 -3.78
N GLN A 28 -10.65 -9.61 -3.28
CA GLN A 28 -11.85 -9.28 -4.06
C GLN A 28 -11.89 -7.80 -4.45
N LEU A 29 -11.47 -6.90 -3.56
CA LEU A 29 -11.36 -5.48 -3.84
C LEU A 29 -10.33 -5.23 -4.96
N ALA A 30 -9.12 -5.78 -4.82
CA ALA A 30 -8.06 -5.68 -5.83
C ALA A 30 -8.51 -6.20 -7.21
N LYS A 31 -9.24 -7.32 -7.25
CA LYS A 31 -9.84 -7.85 -8.47
C LYS A 31 -10.85 -6.88 -9.09
N SER A 32 -11.73 -6.30 -8.27
CA SER A 32 -12.75 -5.37 -8.74
C SER A 32 -12.18 -4.04 -9.24
N LEU A 33 -11.06 -3.60 -8.67
CA LEU A 33 -10.29 -2.44 -9.13
C LEU A 33 -9.39 -2.74 -10.34
N ARG A 34 -9.37 -4.00 -10.80
CA ARG A 34 -8.57 -4.48 -11.93
C ARG A 34 -7.06 -4.19 -11.76
N LEU A 35 -6.55 -4.25 -10.52
CA LEU A 35 -5.16 -3.90 -10.21
C LEU A 35 -4.14 -4.72 -11.01
N ARG A 36 -4.42 -6.00 -11.29
CA ARG A 36 -3.55 -6.86 -12.10
C ARG A 36 -3.28 -6.27 -13.49
N ALA A 37 -4.31 -5.77 -14.17
CA ALA A 37 -4.19 -5.20 -15.50
C ALA A 37 -3.44 -3.85 -15.51
N ARG A 38 -3.39 -3.18 -14.35
CA ARG A 38 -2.82 -1.84 -14.19
C ARG A 38 -1.54 -1.83 -13.36
N ARG A 39 -0.99 -3.00 -13.04
CA ARG A 39 0.15 -3.13 -12.13
C ARG A 39 1.37 -2.32 -12.59
N ALA A 40 1.60 -2.24 -13.89
CA ALA A 40 2.70 -1.46 -14.47
C ALA A 40 2.58 0.06 -14.23
N GLU A 41 1.37 0.57 -13.93
CA GLU A 41 1.15 1.98 -13.61
C GLU A 41 1.45 2.32 -12.14
N ILE A 42 1.41 1.31 -11.26
CA ILE A 42 1.60 1.44 -9.80
C ILE A 42 3.08 1.34 -9.51
N THR A 43 3.78 2.47 -9.42
CA THR A 43 5.23 2.50 -9.17
C THR A 43 5.54 3.29 -7.91
N GLN A 44 6.62 2.92 -7.19
CA GLN A 44 7.02 3.65 -5.98
C GLN A 44 7.20 5.15 -6.22
N PRO A 45 7.86 5.64 -7.30
CA PRO A 45 7.97 7.09 -7.53
C PRO A 45 6.62 7.78 -7.72
N ALA A 46 5.67 7.14 -8.38
CA ALA A 46 4.34 7.71 -8.59
C ALA A 46 3.51 7.74 -7.30
N LEU A 47 3.60 6.67 -6.49
CA LEU A 47 2.98 6.60 -5.18
C LEU A 47 3.59 7.64 -4.23
N ALA A 48 4.91 7.73 -4.15
CA ALA A 48 5.61 8.68 -3.26
C ALA A 48 5.30 10.13 -3.62
N ALA A 49 5.26 10.46 -4.92
CA ALA A 49 4.87 11.79 -5.38
C ALA A 49 3.45 12.16 -4.93
N PHE A 50 2.48 11.25 -5.06
CA PHE A 50 1.12 11.47 -4.59
C PHE A 50 1.06 11.58 -3.05
N LEU A 51 1.71 10.67 -2.33
CA LEU A 51 1.69 10.63 -0.87
C LEU A 51 2.35 11.84 -0.21
N LYS A 52 3.28 12.50 -0.91
CA LYS A 52 3.89 13.75 -0.45
C LYS A 52 2.85 14.86 -0.26
N ASP A 53 1.86 14.93 -1.13
CA ASP A 53 0.80 15.95 -1.09
C ASP A 53 -0.43 15.47 -0.30
N HIS A 54 -0.46 14.19 0.10
CA HIS A 54 -1.58 13.52 0.75
C HIS A 54 -1.14 12.70 1.99
N PRO A 55 -0.59 13.35 3.03
CA PRO A 55 -0.07 12.66 4.21
C PRO A 55 -1.14 11.86 4.98
N GLU A 56 -2.41 12.21 4.88
CA GLU A 56 -3.52 11.48 5.49
C GLU A 56 -3.63 10.04 4.97
N GLN A 57 -3.18 9.77 3.74
CA GLN A 57 -3.20 8.40 3.21
C GLN A 57 -2.06 7.55 3.77
N ILE A 58 -0.96 8.17 4.20
CA ILE A 58 0.10 7.46 4.93
C ILE A 58 -0.45 6.92 6.25
N GLU A 59 -1.28 7.71 6.96
CA GLU A 59 -1.93 7.26 8.20
C GLU A 59 -2.87 6.08 7.96
N LEU A 60 -3.63 6.09 6.87
CA LEU A 60 -4.48 4.95 6.49
C LEU A 60 -3.68 3.66 6.29
N TRP A 61 -2.52 3.76 5.64
CA TRP A 61 -1.65 2.62 5.39
C TRP A 61 -0.87 2.15 6.61
N LEU A 62 -0.52 3.05 7.54
CA LEU A 62 -0.01 2.66 8.86
C LEU A 62 -1.07 1.87 9.64
N GLY A 63 -2.30 2.38 9.70
CA GLY A 63 -3.41 1.66 10.32
C GLY A 63 -3.68 0.30 9.66
N TRP A 64 -3.64 0.23 8.32
CA TRP A 64 -3.72 -1.03 7.58
C TRP A 64 -2.65 -2.03 8.02
N SER A 65 -1.40 -1.56 8.17
CA SER A 65 -0.29 -2.39 8.61
C SER A 65 -0.51 -2.93 10.03
N ASP A 66 -0.95 -2.07 10.96
CA ASP A 66 -1.17 -2.42 12.35
C ASP A 66 -2.35 -3.39 12.54
N ASP A 67 -3.39 -3.27 11.71
CA ASP A 67 -4.58 -4.14 11.76
C ASP A 67 -4.30 -5.57 11.25
N LYS A 68 -3.20 -5.81 10.53
CA LYS A 68 -2.90 -7.14 9.99
C LYS A 68 -2.53 -8.12 11.09
N ARG A 69 -3.25 -9.24 11.12
CA ARG A 69 -2.99 -10.40 11.99
C ARG A 69 -2.45 -11.61 11.23
N THR A 70 -1.97 -11.40 10.00
CA THR A 70 -1.52 -12.48 9.11
C THR A 70 -0.01 -12.59 9.07
N SER A 71 0.47 -13.82 8.88
CA SER A 71 1.89 -14.15 8.73
C SER A 71 2.04 -15.23 7.66
N PRO A 72 3.03 -15.14 6.75
CA PRO A 72 4.00 -14.05 6.60
C PRO A 72 3.36 -12.79 5.95
N ALA A 73 3.81 -11.60 6.35
CA ALA A 73 3.27 -10.34 5.83
C ALA A 73 4.32 -9.22 5.78
N TRP A 74 4.12 -8.28 4.85
CA TRP A 74 4.79 -6.99 4.90
C TRP A 74 4.08 -6.08 5.91
N GLY A 75 4.86 -5.28 6.62
CA GLY A 75 4.40 -4.27 7.55
C GLY A 75 5.20 -2.97 7.40
N LEU A 76 4.53 -1.87 7.71
CA LEU A 76 5.07 -0.53 7.80
C LEU A 76 4.79 0.02 9.19
N ARG A 77 5.80 0.63 9.82
CA ARG A 77 5.66 1.22 11.14
C ARG A 77 6.42 2.53 11.22
N ARG A 78 5.86 3.52 11.92
CA ARG A 78 6.56 4.75 12.28
C ARG A 78 7.51 4.50 13.44
N THR A 79 8.69 5.09 13.39
CA THR A 79 9.70 5.07 14.46
C THR A 79 10.02 6.50 14.90
N ASP A 80 10.80 6.65 15.97
CA ASP A 80 11.20 7.97 16.48
C ASP A 80 12.00 8.79 15.45
N THR A 81 12.69 8.12 14.53
CA THR A 81 13.61 8.75 13.55
C THR A 81 13.14 8.58 12.10
N GLY A 82 11.94 8.08 11.85
CA GLY A 82 11.43 7.84 10.50
C GLY A 82 10.45 6.68 10.41
N TYR A 83 10.67 5.78 9.46
CA TYR A 83 9.77 4.68 9.14
C TYR A 83 10.55 3.38 8.91
N LEU A 84 9.92 2.27 9.27
CA LEU A 84 10.46 0.92 9.09
C LEU A 84 9.51 0.10 8.22
N LEU A 85 9.99 -0.32 7.05
CA LEU A 85 9.37 -1.38 6.25
C LEU A 85 10.00 -2.71 6.65
N PHE A 86 9.18 -3.71 6.93
CA PHE A 86 9.66 -5.02 7.36
C PHE A 86 8.78 -6.15 6.83
N ARG A 87 9.35 -7.36 6.75
CA ARG A 87 8.60 -8.59 6.50
C ARG A 87 8.67 -9.51 7.71
N TYR A 88 7.52 -9.92 8.22
CA TYR A 88 7.36 -10.83 9.36
C TYR A 88 7.12 -12.28 8.89
N PRO A 89 7.56 -13.33 9.62
CA PRO A 89 8.32 -13.29 10.88
C PRO A 89 9.81 -13.00 10.68
N ASP A 90 10.42 -13.61 9.66
CA ASP A 90 11.87 -13.56 9.44
C ASP A 90 12.18 -13.03 8.03
N GLY A 91 12.07 -11.71 7.88
CA GLY A 91 12.28 -11.06 6.59
C GLY A 91 13.12 -9.79 6.66
N PRO A 92 13.40 -9.20 5.48
CA PRO A 92 14.18 -7.99 5.37
C PRO A 92 13.53 -6.84 6.15
N ARG A 93 14.38 -5.92 6.59
CA ARG A 93 14.01 -4.68 7.27
C ARG A 93 14.74 -3.53 6.56
N THR A 94 14.01 -2.48 6.22
CA THR A 94 14.53 -1.30 5.55
C THR A 94 14.02 -0.05 6.25
N SER A 95 14.94 0.80 6.69
CA SER A 95 14.63 2.10 7.29
C SER A 95 14.51 3.18 6.21
N TYR A 96 13.58 4.10 6.42
CA TYR A 96 13.34 5.25 5.57
C TYR A 96 13.28 6.51 6.44
N GLU A 97 13.86 7.60 5.94
CA GLU A 97 13.84 8.90 6.63
C GLU A 97 12.48 9.61 6.48
N ASN A 98 11.77 9.36 5.37
CA ASN A 98 10.50 10.03 5.07
C ASN A 98 9.34 9.05 4.82
N GLY A 99 8.14 9.50 5.19
CA GLY A 99 6.91 8.73 5.11
C GLY A 99 6.46 8.38 3.70
N PRO A 100 6.48 9.33 2.72
CA PRO A 100 6.04 9.05 1.36
C PRO A 100 6.80 7.90 0.69
N GLU A 101 8.13 7.85 0.81
CA GLU A 101 8.92 6.76 0.23
C GLU A 101 8.68 5.43 0.94
N ALA A 102 8.64 5.44 2.28
CA ALA A 102 8.40 4.23 3.07
C ALA A 102 7.03 3.62 2.76
N CYS A 103 6.01 4.47 2.68
CA CYS A 103 4.64 4.08 2.39
C CYS A 103 4.50 3.62 0.93
N ALA A 104 5.11 4.31 -0.04
CA ALA A 104 5.13 3.86 -1.42
C ALA A 104 5.74 2.48 -1.61
N ALA A 105 6.89 2.21 -0.95
CA ALA A 105 7.52 0.90 -0.97
C ALA A 105 6.63 -0.18 -0.32
N PHE A 106 5.99 0.14 0.81
CA PHE A 106 5.05 -0.76 1.47
C PHE A 106 3.85 -1.10 0.59
N ILE A 107 3.19 -0.09 0.02
CA ILE A 107 2.04 -0.26 -0.88
C ILE A 107 2.40 -1.16 -2.05
N GLU A 108 3.54 -0.94 -2.69
CA GLU A 108 3.96 -1.78 -3.82
C GLU A 108 4.05 -3.26 -3.42
N LYS A 109 4.72 -3.55 -2.30
CA LYS A 109 4.84 -4.92 -1.78
C LYS A 109 3.50 -5.53 -1.41
N GLU A 110 2.59 -4.71 -0.86
CA GLU A 110 1.26 -5.17 -0.50
C GLU A 110 0.42 -5.51 -1.72
N ILE A 111 0.41 -4.64 -2.73
CA ILE A 111 -0.29 -4.88 -3.98
C ILE A 111 0.28 -6.14 -4.65
N ASP A 112 1.60 -6.31 -4.72
CA ASP A 112 2.21 -7.53 -5.27
C ASP A 112 1.78 -8.80 -4.52
N GLY A 113 1.69 -8.75 -3.19
CA GLY A 113 1.18 -9.84 -2.37
C GLY A 113 -0.28 -10.18 -2.67
N LEU A 114 -1.14 -9.17 -2.78
CA LEU A 114 -2.55 -9.34 -3.15
C LEU A 114 -2.69 -9.93 -4.55
N LEU A 115 -1.89 -9.46 -5.51
CA LEU A 115 -1.92 -9.92 -6.89
C LEU A 115 -1.38 -11.34 -7.09
N SER A 116 -0.52 -11.82 -6.19
CA SER A 116 -0.04 -13.20 -6.20
C SER A 116 -1.11 -14.21 -5.74
N SER A 117 -2.18 -13.72 -5.13
CA SER A 117 -3.33 -14.52 -4.65
C SER A 117 -4.54 -14.49 -5.60
N LEU A 118 -4.42 -13.84 -6.75
CA LEU A 118 -5.44 -13.76 -7.82
C LEU A 118 -5.19 -14.76 -8.95
#